data_AF-A0A1U7HI72-F1
#
_entry.id   AF-A0A1U7HI72-F1
#
_cell.length_a   1.000
_cell.length_b   1.000
_cell.length_c   1.000
_cell.angle_alpha   90.00
_cell.angle_beta   90.00
_cell.angle_gamma   90.00
#
_symmetry.space_group_name_H-M   'P 1'
#
loop_
_entity.id
_entity.type
_entity.pdbx_description
1 polymer ?
#
loop_
_entity_poly.entity_id
_entity_poly.type
_entity_poly.pdbx_seq_one_letter_code
_entity_poly.pdbx_strand_id
1 'polypeptide(L)'
;MFENFVNRSRVHSCFRPAGRKPKTHDYSPSIWGDDYIFEPIEEGNKGYMTGRGQGIEGGDCLILSNGFDFCCYRVETINYYANPPDMWIALLKLADRNW
;
A
#
# COMPACT_ATOMS: atom_id res chain seq x y z
N MET A 1 -5.21 -24.89 -24.32
CA MET A 1 -4.19 -23.83 -24.46
C MET A 1 -4.20 -23.05 -23.15
N PHE A 2 -3.38 -23.47 -22.18
CA PHE A 2 -3.13 -22.72 -20.95
C PHE A 2 -1.62 -22.84 -20.70
N GLU A 3 -0.89 -21.80 -21.07
CA GLU A 3 0.53 -21.73 -20.79
C GLU A 3 0.74 -21.28 -19.35
N ASN A 4 1.45 -22.12 -18.62
CA ASN A 4 2.07 -21.83 -17.34
C ASN A 4 3.03 -20.65 -17.50
N PHE A 5 2.74 -19.52 -16.89
CA PHE A 5 3.74 -18.47 -16.67
C PHE A 5 4.09 -18.42 -15.19
N VAL A 6 5.07 -19.24 -14.81
CA VAL A 6 5.81 -19.08 -13.57
C VAL A 6 6.64 -17.80 -13.73
N ASN A 7 6.08 -16.66 -13.34
CA ASN A 7 6.86 -15.44 -13.28
C ASN A 7 7.68 -15.44 -11.99
N ARG A 8 8.97 -15.76 -12.14
CA ARG A 8 10.01 -15.53 -11.13
C ARG A 8 10.20 -14.03 -10.94
N SER A 9 9.26 -13.39 -10.24
CA SER A 9 9.48 -12.04 -9.75
C SER A 9 10.48 -12.11 -8.61
N ARG A 10 11.71 -11.64 -8.88
CA ARG A 10 12.65 -11.24 -7.84
C ARG A 10 11.93 -10.21 -6.99
N VAL A 11 11.41 -10.66 -5.86
CA VAL A 11 10.82 -9.80 -4.84
C VAL A 11 11.98 -8.94 -4.35
N HIS A 12 12.06 -7.70 -4.84
CA HIS A 12 12.92 -6.71 -4.24
C HIS A 12 12.32 -6.42 -2.86
N SER A 13 12.74 -7.22 -1.87
CA SER A 13 12.62 -6.85 -0.48
C SER A 13 13.37 -5.53 -0.34
N CYS A 14 12.62 -4.44 -0.19
CA CYS A 14 13.19 -3.13 0.03
C CYS A 14 13.87 -3.17 1.40
N PHE A 15 15.20 -3.26 1.39
CA PHE A 15 16.03 -3.11 2.58
C PHE A 15 15.70 -1.77 3.23
N ARG A 16 15.23 -1.81 4.48
CA ARG A 16 15.02 -0.62 5.32
C ARG A 16 16.33 0.18 5.41
N PRO A 17 16.40 1.42 4.92
CA PRO A 17 17.48 2.31 5.30
C PRO A 17 17.28 2.68 6.77
N ALA A 18 18.19 2.25 7.64
CA ALA A 18 18.18 2.67 9.04
C ALA A 18 18.39 4.19 9.11
N GLY A 19 17.31 4.97 9.25
CA GLY A 19 17.38 6.43 9.38
C GLY A 19 16.22 7.23 8.79
N ARG A 20 15.33 6.65 7.97
CA ARG A 20 14.15 7.38 7.48
C ARG A 20 13.06 7.43 8.56
N LYS A 21 12.55 8.63 8.85
CA LYS A 21 11.33 8.81 9.66
C LYS A 21 10.11 8.37 8.83
N PRO A 22 9.17 7.60 9.41
CA PRO A 22 7.90 7.29 8.75
C PRO A 22 7.22 8.55 8.25
N LYS A 23 6.67 8.50 7.04
CA LYS A 23 5.90 9.58 6.44
C LYS A 23 4.43 9.23 6.39
N THR A 24 3.59 10.25 6.38
CA THR A 24 2.15 10.11 6.14
C THR A 24 1.84 10.55 4.72
N HIS A 25 1.11 9.72 3.97
CA HIS A 25 0.65 10.00 2.62
C HIS A 25 -0.87 10.13 2.65
N ASP A 26 -1.37 11.26 2.16
CA ASP A 26 -2.80 11.57 2.19
C ASP A 26 -3.46 11.19 0.86
N TYR A 27 -4.27 10.13 0.92
CA TYR A 27 -5.09 9.64 -0.19
C TYR A 27 -6.57 10.03 -0.03
N SER A 28 -6.91 10.87 0.95
CA SER A 28 -8.26 11.43 1.07
C SER A 28 -8.74 12.20 -0.17
N PRO A 29 -7.89 12.92 -0.95
CA PRO A 29 -8.34 13.56 -2.18
C PRO A 29 -8.35 12.60 -3.39
N SER A 30 -7.86 11.37 -3.24
CA SER A 30 -7.73 10.40 -4.34
C SER A 30 -9.03 9.66 -4.62
N ILE A 31 -9.22 9.25 -5.88
CA ILE A 31 -10.42 8.57 -6.35
C ILE A 31 -10.26 7.05 -6.19
N TRP A 32 -11.07 6.45 -5.30
CA TRP A 32 -11.14 4.99 -5.15
C TRP A 32 -11.59 4.33 -6.47
N GLY A 33 -10.90 3.26 -6.88
CA GLY A 33 -11.13 2.57 -8.15
C GLY A 33 -10.34 3.11 -9.33
N ASP A 34 -9.71 4.29 -9.21
CA ASP A 34 -8.86 4.87 -10.26
C ASP A 34 -7.41 5.05 -9.79
N ASP A 35 -7.20 5.85 -8.74
CA ASP A 35 -5.87 6.11 -8.17
C ASP A 35 -5.38 4.97 -7.30
N TYR A 36 -6.31 4.31 -6.63
CA TYR A 36 -6.04 3.16 -5.76
C TYR A 36 -7.26 2.25 -5.61
N ILE A 37 -7.00 1.00 -5.23
CA ILE A 37 -8.00 0.03 -4.82
C ILE A 37 -7.58 -0.50 -3.45
N PHE A 38 -8.49 -0.47 -2.47
CA PHE A 38 -8.29 -1.05 -1.15
C PHE A 38 -9.24 -2.23 -0.96
N GLU A 39 -8.67 -3.39 -0.65
CA GLU A 39 -9.35 -4.66 -0.44
C GLU A 39 -9.25 -5.03 1.05
N PRO A 40 -10.29 -4.72 1.86
CA PRO A 40 -10.25 -4.95 3.29
C PRO A 40 -10.25 -6.45 3.63
N ILE A 41 -9.48 -6.80 4.65
CA ILE A 41 -9.49 -8.11 5.32
C ILE A 41 -9.59 -7.88 6.83
N GLU A 42 -9.88 -8.92 7.62
CA GLU A 42 -10.00 -8.80 9.09
C GLU A 42 -10.96 -7.65 9.51
N GLU A 43 -12.16 -7.59 8.90
CA GLU A 43 -13.17 -6.56 9.17
C GLU A 43 -12.69 -5.12 8.91
N GLY A 44 -11.70 -4.94 8.03
CA GLY A 44 -11.15 -3.63 7.68
C GLY A 44 -10.03 -3.17 8.61
N ASN A 45 -9.63 -3.97 9.62
CA ASN A 45 -8.43 -3.67 10.41
C ASN A 45 -7.13 -3.91 9.63
N LYS A 46 -7.21 -4.61 8.49
CA LYS A 46 -6.13 -4.78 7.53
C LYS A 46 -6.68 -4.73 6.12
N GLY A 47 -5.79 -4.68 5.14
CA GLY A 47 -6.18 -4.88 3.75
C GLY A 47 -5.00 -4.82 2.81
N TYR A 48 -5.23 -5.26 1.58
CA TYR A 48 -4.30 -5.01 0.50
C TYR A 48 -4.70 -3.70 -0.19
N MET A 49 -3.71 -2.88 -0.51
CA MET A 49 -3.92 -1.70 -1.33
C MET A 49 -3.05 -1.79 -2.57
N THR A 50 -3.68 -1.67 -3.74
CA THR A 50 -2.96 -1.44 -5.00
C THR A 50 -3.10 0.03 -5.32
N GLY A 51 -2.00 0.70 -5.65
CA GLY A 51 -2.01 2.11 -5.98
C GLY A 51 -0.93 2.48 -6.99
N ARG A 52 -0.96 3.74 -7.40
CA ARG A 52 0.07 4.36 -8.25
C ARG A 52 0.95 5.34 -7.45
N GLY A 53 2.05 5.77 -8.05
CA GLY A 53 3.04 6.66 -7.45
C GLY A 53 4.25 5.94 -6.86
N GLN A 54 5.17 6.71 -6.26
CA GLN A 54 6.43 6.19 -5.73
C GLN A 54 6.77 6.79 -4.35
N GLY A 55 7.67 6.14 -3.61
CA GLY A 55 8.25 6.68 -2.38
C GLY A 55 7.54 6.26 -1.08
N ILE A 56 6.54 5.39 -1.16
CA ILE A 56 5.93 4.72 -0.01
C ILE A 56 6.86 3.59 0.43
N GLU A 57 7.09 3.52 1.73
CA GLU A 57 7.94 2.48 2.34
C GLU A 57 7.23 1.79 3.49
N GLY A 58 7.70 0.59 3.82
CA GLY A 58 7.23 -0.13 5.01
C GLY A 58 7.44 0.71 6.27
N GLY A 59 6.35 0.92 7.02
CA GLY A 59 6.30 1.73 8.23
C GLY A 59 5.67 3.11 8.04
N ASP A 60 5.52 3.60 6.81
CA ASP A 60 4.74 4.81 6.50
C ASP A 60 3.26 4.62 6.84
N CYS A 61 2.51 5.72 6.88
CA CYS A 61 1.06 5.74 7.09
C CYS A 61 0.33 6.27 5.84
N LEU A 62 -0.81 5.68 5.50
CA LEU A 62 -1.71 6.11 4.43
C LEU A 62 -3.04 6.53 5.06
N ILE A 63 -3.52 7.73 4.73
CA ILE A 63 -4.86 8.20 5.11
C ILE A 63 -5.81 7.88 3.95
N LEU A 64 -6.75 6.97 4.18
CA LEU A 64 -7.75 6.56 3.20
C LEU A 64 -9.12 7.13 3.59
N SER A 65 -9.90 7.54 2.58
CA SER A 65 -11.31 7.87 2.77
C SER A 65 -12.14 6.59 2.86
N ASN A 66 -13.06 6.54 3.81
CA ASN A 66 -14.06 5.49 3.96
C ASN A 66 -15.44 6.14 4.12
N GLY A 67 -16.08 6.45 2.98
CA GLY A 67 -17.31 7.23 2.97
C GLY A 67 -17.06 8.66 3.47
N PHE A 68 -17.66 9.01 4.62
CA PHE A 68 -17.49 10.32 5.25
C PHE A 68 -16.34 10.39 6.27
N ASP A 69 -15.76 9.24 6.62
CA ASP A 69 -14.68 9.14 7.60
C ASP A 69 -13.32 8.96 6.94
N PHE A 70 -12.26 9.17 7.73
CA PHE A 70 -10.88 8.90 7.33
C PHE A 70 -10.26 7.85 8.26
N CYS A 71 -9.55 6.90 7.67
CA CYS A 71 -8.83 5.87 8.38
C CYS A 71 -7.33 5.98 8.09
N CYS A 72 -6.52 5.89 9.12
CA CYS A 72 -5.07 5.86 9.01
C CYS A 72 -4.60 4.41 9.04
N TYR A 73 -3.86 3.98 8.02
CA TYR A 73 -3.30 2.65 7.92
C TYR A 73 -1.78 2.70 7.84
N ARG A 74 -1.10 1.91 8.65
CA ARG A 74 0.34 1.71 8.55
C ARG A 74 0.67 0.67 7.49
N VAL A 75 1.67 0.95 6.67
CA VAL A 75 2.23 0.03 5.68
C VAL A 75 3.06 -1.02 6.39
N GLU A 76 2.62 -2.28 6.40
CA GLU A 76 3.41 -3.38 6.94
C GLU A 76 4.44 -3.85 5.92
N THR A 77 4.01 -4.07 4.68
CA THR A 77 4.84 -4.51 3.56
C THR A 77 4.40 -3.80 2.29
N ILE A 78 5.34 -3.50 1.39
CA ILE A 78 5.05 -2.93 0.07
C ILE A 78 5.94 -3.57 -0.99
N ASN A 79 5.36 -3.78 -2.17
CA ASN A 79 6.05 -4.29 -3.36
C ASN A 79 5.72 -3.40 -4.56
N TYR A 80 6.75 -2.85 -5.17
CA TYR A 80 6.64 -2.12 -6.43
C TYR A 80 6.65 -3.08 -7.61
N TYR A 81 5.78 -2.83 -8.58
CA TYR A 81 5.82 -3.52 -9.86
C TYR A 81 6.94 -2.94 -10.73
N ALA A 82 7.58 -3.79 -11.53
CA ALA A 82 8.59 -3.32 -12.49
C ALA A 82 7.95 -2.71 -13.75
N ASN A 83 6.73 -3.13 -14.08
CA ASN A 83 5.97 -2.63 -15.23
C ASN A 83 4.45 -2.74 -14.95
N PRO A 84 3.71 -1.62 -14.92
CA PRO A 84 4.21 -0.26 -15.00
C PRO A 84 5.00 0.13 -13.71
N PRO A 85 6.04 0.98 -13.82
CA PRO A 85 7.02 1.21 -12.74
C PRO A 85 6.54 2.15 -11.63
N ASP A 86 5.34 2.72 -11.78
CA ASP A 86 4.67 3.58 -10.82
C ASP A 86 3.60 2.82 -10.02
N MET A 87 3.37 1.54 -10.28
CA MET A 87 2.41 0.76 -9.52
C MET A 87 3.05 0.02 -8.36
N TRP A 88 2.27 -0.18 -7.31
CA TRP A 88 2.65 -0.97 -6.15
C TRP A 88 1.45 -1.69 -5.54
N ILE A 89 1.73 -2.72 -4.76
CA ILE A 89 0.78 -3.36 -3.84
C ILE A 89 1.37 -3.35 -2.43
N ALA A 90 0.54 -3.04 -1.43
CA ALA A 90 0.94 -2.97 -0.04
C ALA A 90 -0.03 -3.74 0.85
N LEU A 91 0.51 -4.38 1.90
CA LEU A 91 -0.26 -4.86 3.03
C LEU A 91 -0.34 -3.73 4.07
N LEU A 92 -1.56 -3.37 4.42
CA LEU A 92 -1.90 -2.30 5.34
C LEU A 92 -2.50 -2.86 6.62
N LYS A 93 -2.23 -2.19 7.74
CA LYS A 93 -2.85 -2.43 9.03
C LYS A 93 -3.34 -1.13 9.63
N LEU A 94 -4.57 -1.11 10.15
CA LEU A 94 -5.15 0.04 10.80
C LEU A 94 -4.20 0.53 11.90
N ALA A 95 -3.86 1.81 11.87
CA ALA A 95 -3.02 2.42 12.88
C ALA A 95 -3.82 2.53 14.18
N ASP A 96 -3.17 2.19 15.30
CA ASP A 96 -3.74 2.47 16.61
C ASP A 96 -4.01 3.98 16.74
N ARG A 97 -5.06 4.37 17.47
CA ARG A 97 -5.60 5.75 17.58
C ARG A 97 -4.63 6.85 18.08
N ASN A 98 -3.35 6.56 18.28
CA ASN A 98 -2.29 7.51 18.66
C ASN A 98 -1.27 7.68 17.53
N TRP A 99 -1.66 8.34 16.43
CA TRP A 99 -0.77 8.69 15.30
C TRP A 99 -0.57 10.20 15.19
#